data_AF-A0A842LWH3-F1
#
_entry.id   AF-A0A842LWH3-F1
#
_cell.length_a   1.000
_cell.length_b   1.000
_cell.length_c   1.000
_cell.angle_alpha   90.00
_cell.angle_beta   90.00
_cell.angle_gamma   90.00
#
_symmetry.space_group_name_H-M   'P 1'
#
loop_
_entity.id
_entity.type
_entity.pdbx_description
1 polymer ?
#
loop_
_entity_poly.entity_id
_entity_poly.type
_entity_poly.pdbx_seq_one_letter_code
_entity_poly.pdbx_strand_id
1 'polypeptide(L)'
;MKLSTLPPKKRVQLFWASVLVATVLMISVAGVVVRAAASQTASAEVTSIGSQDVSMLALSSAIAVSLCGLAAGYALAKSGSAAIAALAEKPETFFKAFLVVTLCEAVAIYGLVIAVLLWLRIPA
;
A
#
# COMPACT_ATOMS: atom_id res chain seq x y z
N MET A 1 8.80 25.38 13.04
CA MET A 1 9.51 25.54 14.33
C MET A 1 10.78 24.69 14.27
N LYS A 2 11.97 25.30 14.24
CA LYS A 2 13.24 24.62 13.90
C LYS A 2 13.59 23.54 14.95
N LEU A 3 13.61 22.25 14.55
CA LEU A 3 14.13 21.13 15.36
C LEU A 3 15.66 21.19 15.62
N SER A 4 16.34 22.22 15.11
CA SER A 4 17.80 22.33 15.11
C SER A 4 18.42 22.93 16.37
N THR A 5 17.61 23.38 17.34
CA THR A 5 18.11 24.00 18.61
C THR A 5 17.95 23.09 19.84
N LEU A 6 17.56 21.82 19.64
CA LEU A 6 17.32 20.88 20.75
C LEU A 6 18.58 20.08 21.12
N PRO A 7 18.78 19.74 22.41
CA PRO A 7 19.94 19.00 22.88
C PRO A 7 20.06 17.62 22.22
N PRO A 8 21.28 17.08 22.04
CA PRO A 8 21.54 15.88 21.21
C PRO A 8 20.76 14.65 21.67
N LYS A 9 20.55 14.48 22.99
CA LYS A 9 19.75 13.39 23.56
C LYS A 9 18.27 13.45 23.14
N LYS A 10 17.72 14.66 22.98
CA LYS A 10 16.30 14.88 22.64
C LYS A 10 16.04 14.64 21.15
N ARG A 11 17.03 14.85 20.27
CA ARG A 11 16.95 14.51 18.84
C ARG A 11 16.85 13.00 18.62
N VAL A 12 17.64 12.23 19.37
CA VAL A 12 17.54 10.76 19.38
C VAL A 12 16.19 10.33 19.93
N GLN A 13 15.74 10.87 21.08
CA GLN A 13 14.39 10.56 21.58
C GLN A 13 13.25 10.91 20.62
N LEU A 14 13.34 12.02 19.88
CA LEU A 14 12.34 12.36 18.86
C LEU A 14 12.37 11.41 17.66
N PHE A 15 13.57 10.98 17.23
CA PHE A 15 13.70 9.96 16.20
C PHE A 15 13.06 8.65 16.65
N TRP A 16 13.43 8.16 17.85
CA TRP A 16 12.87 6.94 18.43
C TRP A 16 11.36 7.05 18.73
N ALA A 17 10.86 8.21 19.15
CA ALA A 17 9.43 8.45 19.33
C ALA A 17 8.67 8.45 18.00
N SER A 18 9.24 9.03 16.94
CA SER A 18 8.63 9.03 15.61
C SER A 18 8.57 7.61 15.00
N VAL A 19 9.61 6.81 15.22
CA VAL A 19 9.66 5.40 14.83
C VAL A 19 8.60 4.59 15.58
N LEU A 20 8.45 4.82 16.89
CA LEU A 20 7.46 4.13 17.73
C LEU A 20 6.02 4.51 17.34
N VAL A 21 5.76 5.78 17.05
CA VAL A 21 4.45 6.23 16.56
C VAL A 21 4.14 5.65 15.18
N ALA A 22 5.12 5.58 14.28
CA ALA A 22 4.97 4.97 12.96
C ALA A 22 4.71 3.46 13.05
N THR A 23 5.38 2.74 13.95
CA THR A 23 5.14 1.31 14.17
C THR A 23 3.79 1.06 14.82
N VAL A 24 3.35 1.88 15.78
CA VAL A 24 2.01 1.77 16.40
C VAL A 24 0.89 2.10 15.39
N LEU A 25 1.09 3.08 14.52
CA LEU A 25 0.15 3.36 13.43
C LEU A 25 0.07 2.21 12.42
N MET A 26 1.20 1.60 12.07
CA MET A 26 1.22 0.42 11.20
C MET A 26 0.51 -0.78 11.83
N ILE A 27 0.68 -1.01 13.14
CA ILE A 27 -0.01 -2.08 13.87
C ILE A 27 -1.52 -1.81 13.93
N SER A 28 -1.94 -0.55 14.11
CA SER A 28 -3.37 -0.19 14.07
C SER A 28 -3.99 -0.35 12.69
N VAL A 29 -3.28 0.03 11.62
CA VAL A 29 -3.76 -0.17 10.24
C VAL A 29 -3.86 -1.67 9.92
N ALA A 30 -2.85 -2.46 10.31
CA ALA A 30 -2.91 -3.91 10.19
C ALA A 30 -4.06 -4.51 11.02
N GLY A 31 -4.30 -4.02 12.24
CA GLY A 31 -5.39 -4.46 13.11
C GLY A 31 -6.79 -4.15 12.55
N VAL A 32 -6.96 -2.99 11.89
CA VAL A 32 -8.23 -2.63 11.22
C VAL A 32 -8.44 -3.50 9.97
N VAL A 33 -7.39 -3.76 9.17
CA VAL A 33 -7.48 -4.65 8.01
C VAL A 33 -7.77 -6.10 8.45
N VAL A 34 -7.12 -6.58 9.51
CA VAL A 34 -7.36 -7.92 10.07
C VAL A 34 -8.75 -8.04 10.69
N ARG A 35 -9.28 -7.00 11.35
CA ARG A 35 -10.65 -7.03 11.90
C ARG A 35 -11.74 -6.87 10.83
N ALA A 36 -11.49 -6.10 9.77
CA ALA A 36 -12.37 -6.03 8.60
C ALA A 36 -12.34 -7.34 7.78
N ALA A 37 -11.20 -8.04 7.76
CA ALA A 37 -11.10 -9.41 7.23
C ALA A 37 -11.73 -10.45 8.17
N ALA A 38 -11.68 -10.25 9.49
CA ALA A 38 -12.33 -11.12 10.46
C ALA A 38 -13.86 -11.05 10.40
N SER A 39 -14.45 -9.89 10.08
CA SER A 39 -15.89 -9.80 9.74
C SER A 39 -16.27 -10.55 8.45
N GLN A 40 -15.29 -10.95 7.62
CA GLN A 40 -15.51 -11.74 6.40
C GLN A 40 -15.23 -13.23 6.60
N THR A 41 -14.70 -13.65 7.75
CA THR A 41 -14.43 -15.08 8.05
C THR A 41 -15.69 -15.83 8.52
N ALA A 42 -16.87 -15.20 8.49
CA ALA A 42 -18.13 -15.89 8.76
C ALA A 42 -18.60 -16.82 7.61
N SER A 43 -17.86 -16.94 6.50
CA SER A 43 -18.19 -17.89 5.44
C SER A 43 -16.93 -18.38 4.73
N ALA A 44 -16.16 -19.22 5.43
CA ALA A 44 -15.28 -20.17 4.77
C ALA A 44 -16.15 -21.34 4.27
N GLU A 45 -16.71 -21.21 3.07
CA GLU A 45 -17.21 -22.38 2.34
C GLU A 45 -16.98 -22.18 0.83
N VAL A 46 -15.96 -22.86 0.31
CA VAL A 46 -15.73 -23.05 -1.12
C VAL A 46 -16.48 -24.31 -1.53
N THR A 47 -17.79 -24.21 -1.79
CA THR A 47 -18.54 -25.24 -2.51
C THR A 47 -19.74 -24.62 -3.24
N SER A 48 -19.79 -24.81 -4.56
CA SER A 48 -20.80 -24.34 -5.54
C SER A 48 -20.80 -22.84 -5.84
N ILE A 49 -20.69 -22.49 -7.14
CA ILE A 49 -20.86 -21.13 -7.63
C ILE A 49 -22.36 -20.87 -7.74
N GLY A 50 -22.95 -20.37 -6.67
CA GLY A 50 -24.31 -19.82 -6.65
C GLY A 50 -24.28 -18.33 -7.01
N SER A 51 -25.45 -17.76 -7.32
CA SER A 51 -25.62 -16.33 -7.63
C SER A 51 -25.15 -15.36 -6.54
N GLN A 52 -24.94 -15.85 -5.30
CA GLN A 52 -24.36 -15.10 -4.18
C GLN A 52 -22.82 -14.98 -4.27
N ASP A 53 -22.12 -15.87 -4.96
CA ASP A 53 -20.65 -15.84 -5.04
C ASP A 53 -20.16 -14.80 -6.05
N VAL A 54 -20.96 -14.54 -7.08
CA VAL A 54 -20.61 -13.59 -8.15
C VAL A 54 -20.50 -12.16 -7.62
N SER A 55 -21.42 -11.76 -6.75
CA SER A 55 -21.42 -10.43 -6.13
C SER A 55 -20.25 -10.24 -5.16
N MET A 56 -19.90 -11.28 -4.41
CA MET A 56 -18.74 -11.26 -3.49
C MET A 56 -17.41 -11.25 -4.24
N LEU A 57 -17.29 -12.01 -5.34
CA LEU A 57 -16.12 -12.00 -6.23
C LEU A 57 -15.95 -10.65 -6.95
N ALA A 58 -17.05 -10.04 -7.41
CA ALA A 58 -17.02 -8.72 -8.02
C ALA A 58 -16.61 -7.63 -7.00
N LEU A 59 -17.18 -7.66 -5.79
CA LEU A 59 -16.85 -6.68 -4.75
C LEU A 59 -15.40 -6.82 -4.29
N SER A 60 -14.91 -8.04 -4.07
CA SER A 60 -13.53 -8.30 -3.67
C SER A 60 -12.52 -7.89 -4.75
N SER A 61 -12.80 -8.12 -6.03
CA SER A 61 -11.93 -7.66 -7.13
C SER A 61 -11.82 -6.13 -7.19
N ALA A 62 -12.93 -5.41 -7.03
CA ALA A 62 -12.94 -3.94 -7.00
C ALA A 62 -12.17 -3.36 -5.80
N ILE A 63 -12.33 -3.97 -4.62
CA ILE A 63 -11.63 -3.55 -3.40
C ILE A 63 -10.11 -3.77 -3.53
N ALA A 64 -9.69 -4.92 -4.07
CA ALA A 64 -8.27 -5.27 -4.23
C ALA A 64 -7.51 -4.25 -5.10
N VAL A 65 -8.05 -3.88 -6.26
CA VAL A 65 -7.41 -2.91 -7.16
C VAL A 65 -7.45 -1.49 -6.59
N SER A 66 -8.55 -1.08 -5.97
CA SER A 66 -8.72 0.29 -5.47
C SER A 66 -7.79 0.61 -4.30
N LEU A 67 -7.67 -0.31 -3.32
CA LEU A 67 -6.76 -0.14 -2.18
C LEU A 67 -5.29 -0.15 -2.60
N CYS A 68 -4.90 -1.07 -3.51
CA CYS A 68 -3.54 -1.11 -4.03
C CYS A 68 -3.20 0.14 -4.85
N GLY A 69 -4.12 0.62 -5.69
CA GLY A 69 -3.94 1.84 -6.48
C GLY A 69 -3.77 3.08 -5.59
N LEU A 70 -4.57 3.22 -4.53
CA LEU A 70 -4.42 4.33 -3.57
C LEU A 70 -3.08 4.26 -2.82
N ALA A 71 -2.67 3.08 -2.37
CA ALA A 71 -1.39 2.88 -1.69
C ALA A 71 -0.19 3.18 -2.62
N ALA A 72 -0.22 2.66 -3.84
CA ALA A 72 0.80 2.92 -4.85
C ALA A 72 0.86 4.39 -5.22
N GLY A 73 -0.28 5.06 -5.44
CA GLY A 73 -0.35 6.48 -5.74
C GLY A 73 0.24 7.35 -4.62
N TYR A 74 -0.01 7.01 -3.35
CA TYR A 74 0.61 7.70 -2.22
C TYR A 74 2.13 7.52 -2.20
N ALA A 75 2.61 6.29 -2.44
CA ALA A 75 4.04 6.00 -2.51
C ALA A 75 4.71 6.72 -3.70
N LEU A 76 4.03 6.81 -4.84
CA LEU A 76 4.47 7.52 -6.05
C LEU A 76 4.54 9.03 -5.82
N ALA A 77 3.57 9.62 -5.13
CA ALA A 77 3.57 11.06 -4.83
C ALA A 77 4.81 11.48 -4.03
N LYS A 78 5.26 10.65 -3.09
CA LYS A 78 6.47 10.91 -2.30
C LYS A 78 7.75 10.54 -3.02
N SER A 79 7.82 9.36 -3.62
CA SER A 79 9.04 8.89 -4.27
C SER A 79 9.31 9.60 -5.60
N GLY A 80 8.27 9.92 -6.37
CA GLY A 80 8.37 10.61 -7.65
C GLY A 80 8.90 12.03 -7.53
N SER A 81 8.41 12.81 -6.56
CA SER A 81 8.92 14.18 -6.32
C SER A 81 10.40 14.17 -5.90
N ALA A 82 10.80 13.23 -5.05
CA ALA A 82 12.20 13.04 -4.67
C ALA A 82 13.08 12.56 -5.84
N ALA A 83 12.55 11.66 -6.68
CA ALA A 83 13.23 11.13 -7.86
C ALA A 83 13.53 12.23 -8.89
N ILE A 84 12.56 13.09 -9.20
CA ILE A 84 12.75 14.21 -10.14
C ILE A 84 13.71 15.26 -9.56
N ALA A 85 13.64 15.55 -8.26
CA ALA A 85 14.58 16.47 -7.61
C ALA A 85 16.02 15.95 -7.66
N ALA A 86 16.23 14.66 -7.38
CA ALA A 86 17.55 14.03 -7.48
C ALA A 86 18.08 14.02 -8.93
N LEU A 87 17.19 13.81 -9.90
CA LEU A 87 17.54 13.81 -11.32
C LEU A 87 17.97 15.20 -11.82
N ALA A 88 17.36 16.26 -11.28
CA ALA A 88 17.71 17.64 -11.60
C ALA A 88 19.14 18.02 -11.16
N GLU A 89 19.60 17.51 -10.01
CA GLU A 89 20.97 17.72 -9.55
C GLU A 89 21.98 16.78 -10.21
N LYS A 90 21.62 15.51 -10.37
CA LYS A 90 22.52 14.44 -10.84
C LYS A 90 21.82 13.59 -11.91
N PRO A 91 21.92 13.98 -13.20
CA PRO A 91 21.27 13.25 -14.28
C PRO A 91 21.78 11.80 -14.42
N GLU A 92 23.01 11.54 -13.98
CA GLU A 92 23.63 10.22 -13.91
C GLU A 92 22.83 9.21 -13.06
N THR A 93 21.97 9.69 -12.16
CA THR A 93 21.16 8.84 -11.28
C THR A 93 19.81 8.41 -11.88
N PHE A 94 19.56 8.71 -13.16
CA PHE A 94 18.31 8.40 -13.87
C PHE A 94 17.80 6.98 -13.64
N PHE A 95 18.63 5.96 -13.89
CA PHE A 95 18.19 4.57 -13.78
C PHE A 95 17.85 4.17 -12.34
N LYS A 96 18.56 4.72 -11.34
CA LYS A 96 18.27 4.47 -9.93
C LYS A 96 16.94 5.10 -9.52
N ALA A 97 16.71 6.34 -9.94
CA ALA A 97 15.46 7.05 -9.69
C ALA A 97 14.26 6.36 -10.37
N PHE A 98 14.43 5.94 -11.63
CA PHE A 98 13.43 5.19 -12.38
C PHE A 98 13.07 3.84 -11.73
N LEU A 99 14.07 3.11 -11.23
CA LEU A 99 13.85 1.84 -10.51
C LEU A 99 12.99 2.02 -9.26
N VAL A 100 13.22 3.06 -8.47
CA VAL A 100 12.44 3.31 -7.25
C VAL A 100 10.97 3.62 -7.58
N VAL A 101 10.73 4.42 -8.63
CA VAL A 101 9.38 4.80 -9.07
C VAL A 101 8.63 3.59 -9.64
N THR A 102 9.28 2.77 -10.46
CA THR A 102 8.66 1.55 -11.02
C THR A 102 8.37 0.48 -9.96
N LEU A 103 9.21 0.36 -8.92
CA LEU A 103 8.92 -0.51 -7.79
C LEU A 103 7.68 -0.07 -6.97
N CYS A 104 7.39 1.24 -6.90
CA CYS A 104 6.11 1.70 -6.34
C CYS A 104 4.93 1.23 -7.20
N GLU A 105 5.05 1.32 -8.53
CA GLU A 105 3.99 0.95 -9.46
C GLU A 105 3.66 -0.55 -9.43
N ALA A 106 4.67 -1.39 -9.18
CA ALA A 106 4.48 -2.84 -9.08
C ALA A 106 3.39 -3.23 -8.07
N VAL A 107 3.22 -2.47 -6.98
CA VAL A 107 2.17 -2.69 -5.98
C VAL A 107 0.76 -2.55 -6.60
N ALA A 108 0.55 -1.54 -7.46
CA ALA A 108 -0.72 -1.37 -8.16
C ALA A 108 -0.99 -2.52 -9.13
N ILE A 109 0.05 -2.95 -9.87
CA ILE A 109 -0.06 -4.04 -10.85
C ILE A 109 -0.40 -5.36 -10.14
N TYR A 110 0.18 -5.66 -8.97
CA TYR A 110 -0.20 -6.85 -8.21
C TYR A 110 -1.67 -6.84 -7.79
N GLY A 111 -2.19 -5.69 -7.32
CA GLY A 111 -3.61 -5.54 -7.00
C GLY A 111 -4.52 -5.74 -8.21
N LEU A 112 -4.11 -5.21 -9.38
CA LEU A 112 -4.81 -5.41 -10.65
C LEU A 112 -4.80 -6.88 -11.07
N VAL A 113 -3.66 -7.57 -10.98
CA VAL A 113 -3.55 -8.99 -11.35
C VAL A 113 -4.48 -9.84 -10.48
N ILE A 114 -4.52 -9.61 -9.17
CA ILE A 114 -5.43 -10.32 -8.26
C ILE A 114 -6.90 -10.06 -8.63
N ALA A 115 -7.25 -8.81 -8.92
CA ALA A 115 -8.60 -8.45 -9.33
C ALA A 115 -9.01 -9.16 -10.65
N VAL A 116 -8.11 -9.22 -11.63
CA VAL A 116 -8.35 -9.93 -12.89
C VAL A 116 -8.47 -11.44 -12.67
N LEU A 117 -7.65 -12.04 -11.81
CA LEU A 117 -7.74 -13.46 -11.48
C LEU A 117 -9.09 -13.82 -10.83
N LEU A 118 -9.59 -12.95 -9.95
CA LEU A 118 -10.92 -13.09 -9.36
C LEU A 118 -12.03 -12.94 -10.40
N TRP A 119 -11.90 -11.95 -11.29
CA TRP A 119 -12.85 -11.71 -12.37
C TRP A 119 -12.96 -12.90 -13.33
N LEU A 120 -11.82 -13.49 -13.72
CA LEU A 120 -11.76 -14.66 -14.60
C LEU A 120 -12.38 -15.93 -13.96
N ARG A 121 -12.58 -15.95 -12.64
CA ARG A 121 -13.20 -17.06 -11.93
C ARG A 121 -14.73 -17.04 -12.06
N ILE A 122 -15.33 -15.91 -12.42
CA ILE A 122 -16.78 -15.76 -12.58
C ILE A 122 -17.20 -16.46 -13.89
N PRO A 123 -18.00 -17.54 -13.83
CA PRO A 123 -18.55 -18.15 -15.03
C PRO A 123 -19.57 -17.18 -15.66
N ALA A 124 -19.52 -17.07 -16.99
CA ALA A 124 -20.43 -16.25 -17.79
C ALA A 124 -21.87 -16.77 -17.77
#